data_AF-A0A1G1GY39-F1
#
_entry.id   AF-A0A1G1GY39-F1
#
_cell.length_a   1.000
_cell.length_b   1.000
_cell.length_c   1.000
_cell.angle_alpha   90.00
_cell.angle_beta   90.00
_cell.angle_gamma   90.00
#
_symmetry.space_group_name_H-M   'P 1'
#
loop_
_entity.id
_entity.type
_entity.pdbx_description
1 polymer ?
#
loop_
_entity_poly.entity_id
_entity_poly.type
_entity_poly.pdbx_seq_one_letter_code
_entity_poly.pdbx_strand_id
1 'polypeptide(L)'
;MRPRKKTTYFERIPGSPDPIVVDIKRRVRFNEADPMAIVWHGRYPLFFEEAAEELGRRCGLSYSDFFDAGVRAPVVELHIDYFQPLFLDEEFTIRASLIWHEGSRLNTEYHLIKQNGSLASSAYMVQLFSDHRTGEAYMVSPELLERCRRRWKAGEIHTQA
;
A
#
# COMPACT_ATOMS: atom_id res chain seq x y z
N MET A 1 -17.50 21.39 5.61
CA MET A 1 -16.10 21.01 5.31
C MET A 1 -15.99 20.79 3.80
N ARG A 2 -15.14 21.51 3.06
CA ARG A 2 -14.96 21.25 1.61
C ARG A 2 -14.37 19.84 1.45
N PRO A 3 -14.85 18.99 0.53
CA PRO A 3 -14.21 17.72 0.26
C PRO A 3 -12.79 18.01 -0.22
N ARG A 4 -11.77 17.56 0.55
CA ARG A 4 -10.39 17.53 0.05
C ARG A 4 -10.41 16.63 -1.19
N LYS A 5 -9.88 17.13 -2.31
CA LYS A 5 -9.77 16.36 -3.56
C LYS A 5 -9.06 15.04 -3.28
N LYS A 6 -9.40 13.99 -4.04
CA LYS A 6 -8.67 12.72 -4.11
C LYS A 6 -7.17 13.03 -4.26
N THR A 7 -6.37 12.67 -3.27
CA THR A 7 -4.94 13.01 -3.25
C THR A 7 -4.18 11.92 -3.99
N THR A 8 -3.60 12.27 -5.13
CA THR A 8 -2.48 11.51 -5.70
C THR A 8 -1.22 11.99 -4.99
N TYR A 9 -0.47 11.08 -4.37
CA TYR A 9 0.73 11.41 -3.60
C TYR A 9 2.00 11.28 -4.44
N PHE A 10 1.98 10.39 -5.44
CA PHE A 10 3.11 10.21 -6.35
C PHE A 10 2.76 10.66 -7.75
N GLU A 11 3.71 11.33 -8.40
CA GLU A 11 3.62 11.69 -9.81
C GLU A 11 3.57 10.44 -10.69
N ARG A 12 2.78 10.49 -11.77
CA ARG A 12 2.73 9.43 -12.78
C ARG A 12 3.81 9.71 -13.82
N ILE A 13 4.77 8.81 -13.96
CA ILE A 13 5.86 8.96 -14.95
C ILE A 13 5.26 8.72 -16.35
N PRO A 14 5.38 9.67 -17.30
CA PRO A 14 4.86 9.47 -18.66
C PRO A 14 5.43 8.19 -19.30
N GLY A 15 4.56 7.35 -19.86
CA GLY A 15 4.95 6.08 -20.48
C GLY A 15 5.20 4.92 -19.50
N SER A 16 5.02 5.11 -18.18
CA SER A 16 5.00 4.00 -17.23
C SER A 16 3.69 3.21 -17.29
N PRO A 17 3.68 1.92 -16.93
CA PRO A 17 2.44 1.16 -16.85
C PRO A 17 1.48 1.70 -15.79
N ASP A 18 0.19 1.39 -15.93
CA ASP A 18 -0.84 1.77 -14.97
C ASP A 18 -0.61 1.15 -13.58
N PRO A 19 -1.07 1.80 -12.50
CA PRO A 19 -0.99 1.25 -11.15
C PRO A 19 -1.57 -0.16 -11.03
N ILE A 20 -0.88 -1.03 -10.28
CA ILE A 20 -1.45 -2.31 -9.86
C ILE A 20 -2.32 -2.04 -8.64
N VAL A 21 -3.60 -2.44 -8.69
CA VAL A 21 -4.56 -2.13 -7.64
C VAL A 21 -5.14 -3.40 -7.04
N VAL A 22 -5.32 -3.38 -5.71
CA VAL A 22 -6.05 -4.40 -4.96
C VAL A 22 -7.05 -3.74 -4.01
N ASP A 23 -8.19 -4.39 -3.83
CA ASP A 23 -9.23 -3.99 -2.89
C ASP A 23 -9.45 -5.10 -1.86
N ILE A 24 -9.39 -4.75 -0.58
CA ILE A 24 -9.72 -5.63 0.55
C ILE A 24 -10.96 -5.07 1.25
N LYS A 25 -12.01 -5.89 1.35
CA LYS A 25 -13.19 -5.55 2.16
C LYS A 25 -12.95 -5.95 3.60
N ARG A 26 -13.26 -5.05 4.53
CA ARG A 26 -13.07 -5.26 5.96
C ARG A 26 -14.20 -4.64 6.77
N ARG A 27 -14.36 -5.13 7.99
CA ARG A 27 -15.17 -4.54 9.05
C ARG A 27 -14.27 -4.14 10.22
N VAL A 28 -14.51 -2.97 10.80
CA VAL A 28 -13.80 -2.51 12.01
C VAL A 28 -14.09 -3.47 13.15
N ARG A 29 -13.02 -3.96 13.81
CA ARG A 29 -13.13 -4.89 14.94
C ARG A 29 -13.15 -4.13 16.27
N PHE A 30 -13.70 -4.77 17.30
CA PHE A 30 -13.80 -4.20 18.65
C PHE A 30 -12.46 -3.70 19.21
N ASN A 31 -11.36 -4.44 19.00
CA ASN A 31 -10.04 -4.10 19.51
C ASN A 31 -9.30 -3.00 18.71
N GLU A 32 -9.92 -2.49 17.64
CA GLU A 32 -9.39 -1.41 16.81
C GLU A 32 -10.00 -0.06 17.16
N ALA A 33 -11.19 -0.06 17.76
CA ALA A 33 -11.86 1.14 18.23
C ALA A 33 -11.35 1.57 19.62
N ASP A 34 -11.32 2.87 19.85
CA ASP A 34 -11.07 3.47 21.16
C ASP A 34 -12.39 3.56 21.98
N PRO A 35 -12.36 4.06 23.23
CA PRO A 35 -13.57 4.22 24.04
C PRO A 35 -14.65 5.14 23.44
N MET A 36 -14.33 5.92 22.40
CA MET A 36 -15.27 6.76 21.66
C MET A 36 -15.93 6.00 20.49
N ALA A 37 -15.69 4.70 20.37
CA ALA A 37 -16.14 3.83 19.27
C ALA A 37 -15.62 4.26 17.88
N ILE A 38 -14.52 5.01 17.85
CA ILE A 38 -13.82 5.44 16.63
C ILE A 38 -12.53 4.63 16.52
N VAL A 39 -12.15 4.22 15.31
CA VAL A 39 -10.87 3.55 15.08
C VAL A 39 -9.72 4.44 15.58
N TRP A 40 -8.90 3.90 16.48
CA TRP A 40 -7.71 4.62 16.95
C TRP A 40 -6.72 4.84 15.81
N HIS A 41 -6.20 6.05 15.67
CA HIS A 41 -5.39 6.48 14.51
C HIS A 41 -4.22 5.53 14.19
N GLY A 42 -3.52 5.00 15.19
CA GLY A 42 -2.40 4.08 14.94
C GLY A 42 -2.81 2.65 14.53
N ARG A 43 -4.10 2.36 14.34
CA ARG A 43 -4.57 1.13 13.68
C ARG A 43 -4.56 1.22 12.15
N TYR A 44 -4.61 2.42 11.58
CA TYR A 44 -4.64 2.59 10.13
C TYR A 44 -3.44 1.97 9.39
N PRO A 45 -2.19 2.04 9.93
CA PRO A 45 -1.06 1.30 9.35
C PRO A 45 -1.32 -0.19 9.16
N LEU A 46 -1.97 -0.86 10.12
CA LEU A 46 -2.33 -2.28 9.99
C LEU A 46 -3.30 -2.52 8.83
N PHE A 47 -4.22 -1.58 8.58
CA PHE A 47 -5.17 -1.69 7.49
C PHE A 47 -4.45 -1.60 6.14
N PHE A 48 -3.49 -0.68 6.02
CA PHE A 48 -2.66 -0.54 4.83
C PHE A 48 -1.81 -1.78 4.57
N GLU A 49 -1.18 -2.33 5.61
CA GLU A 49 -0.36 -3.55 5.52
C GLU A 49 -1.14 -4.76 5.00
N GLU A 50 -2.40 -4.95 5.42
CA GLU A 50 -3.24 -6.05 4.92
C GLU A 50 -3.44 -5.98 3.38
N ALA A 51 -3.65 -4.77 2.85
CA ALA A 51 -3.77 -4.58 1.41
C ALA A 51 -2.41 -4.60 0.70
N ALA A 52 -1.34 -4.12 1.35
CA ALA A 52 0.02 -4.18 0.84
C ALA A 52 0.51 -5.63 0.66
N GLU A 53 0.16 -6.51 1.60
CA GLU A 53 0.50 -7.93 1.55
C GLU A 53 -0.17 -8.64 0.36
N GLU A 54 -1.46 -8.36 0.14
CA GLU A 54 -2.19 -8.88 -1.02
C GLU A 54 -1.62 -8.34 -2.33
N LEU A 55 -1.29 -7.05 -2.36
CA LEU A 55 -0.61 -6.44 -3.50
C LEU A 55 0.74 -7.11 -3.77
N GLY A 56 1.52 -7.37 -2.73
CA GLY A 56 2.80 -8.08 -2.79
C GLY A 56 2.66 -9.47 -3.40
N ARG A 57 1.69 -10.27 -2.95
CA ARG A 57 1.38 -11.59 -3.53
C ARG A 57 1.14 -11.54 -5.04
N ARG A 58 0.38 -10.56 -5.51
CA ARG A 58 0.10 -10.40 -6.95
C ARG A 58 1.33 -10.02 -7.77
N CYS A 59 2.21 -9.22 -7.17
CA CYS A 59 3.42 -8.71 -7.82
C CYS A 59 4.58 -9.72 -7.82
N GLY A 60 4.50 -10.79 -7.03
CA GLY A 60 5.66 -11.63 -6.69
C GLY A 60 6.66 -10.88 -5.80
N LEU A 61 6.12 -10.05 -4.91
CA LEU A 61 6.79 -9.24 -3.88
C LEU A 61 6.15 -9.54 -2.51
N SER A 62 5.74 -10.78 -2.26
CA SER A 62 5.22 -11.19 -0.96
C SER A 62 6.34 -11.21 0.08
N TYR A 63 5.98 -11.28 1.36
CA TYR A 63 6.96 -11.43 2.44
C TYR A 63 7.83 -12.69 2.29
N SER A 64 7.27 -13.79 1.78
CA SER A 64 8.05 -14.99 1.45
C SER A 64 9.00 -14.75 0.28
N ASP A 65 8.57 -14.04 -0.78
CA ASP A 65 9.44 -13.71 -1.91
C ASP A 65 10.64 -12.86 -1.47
N PHE A 66 10.42 -11.90 -0.56
CA PHE A 66 11.49 -11.09 0.03
C PHE A 66 12.44 -11.95 0.87
N PHE A 67 11.89 -12.79 1.74
CA PHE A 67 12.66 -13.70 2.58
C PHE A 67 13.56 -14.63 1.74
N ASP A 68 12.98 -15.29 0.74
CA ASP A 68 13.68 -16.23 -0.14
C ASP A 68 14.75 -15.54 -0.99
N ALA A 69 14.53 -14.27 -1.36
CA ALA A 69 15.51 -13.45 -2.06
C ALA A 69 16.62 -12.90 -1.16
N GLY A 70 16.52 -13.06 0.16
CA GLY A 70 17.47 -12.45 1.10
C GLY A 70 17.38 -10.91 1.13
N VAL A 71 16.21 -10.36 0.83
CA VAL A 71 15.98 -8.91 0.76
C VAL A 71 14.97 -8.52 1.84
N ARG A 72 15.17 -7.37 2.49
CA ARG A 72 14.17 -6.73 3.34
C ARG A 72 13.63 -5.48 2.66
N ALA A 73 12.36 -5.17 2.90
CA ALA A 73 11.71 -3.97 2.37
C ALA A 73 11.14 -3.10 3.51
N PRO A 74 11.97 -2.51 4.38
CA PRO A 74 11.50 -1.63 5.45
C PRO A 74 10.74 -0.41 4.92
N VAL A 75 9.65 -0.06 5.60
CA VAL A 75 8.95 1.22 5.40
C VAL A 75 9.83 2.33 5.95
N VAL A 76 10.19 3.29 5.11
CA VAL A 76 11.01 4.47 5.48
C VAL A 76 10.19 5.75 5.58
N GLU A 77 9.01 5.75 4.98
CA GLU A 77 8.12 6.91 4.98
C GLU A 77 6.66 6.44 5.02
N LEU A 78 5.87 7.10 5.85
CA LEU A 78 4.43 6.89 5.98
C LEU A 78 3.77 8.24 6.20
N HIS A 79 2.77 8.55 5.37
CA HIS A 79 1.90 9.71 5.53
C HIS A 79 0.44 9.28 5.53
N ILE A 80 -0.37 9.87 6.41
CA ILE A 80 -1.79 9.53 6.54
C ILE A 80 -2.61 10.82 6.68
N ASP A 81 -3.58 10.99 5.79
CA ASP A 81 -4.65 11.97 5.91
C ASP A 81 -5.92 11.30 6.46
N TYR A 82 -6.51 11.89 7.49
CA TYR A 82 -7.78 11.47 8.09
C TYR A 82 -8.87 12.46 7.71
N PHE A 83 -9.90 12.02 7.00
CA PHE A 83 -11.01 12.87 6.53
C PHE A 83 -12.31 12.61 7.27
N GLN A 84 -12.62 11.33 7.52
CA GLN A 84 -13.81 10.91 8.26
C GLN A 84 -13.47 9.72 9.17
N PRO A 85 -14.06 9.64 10.36
CA PRO A 85 -13.87 8.51 11.25
C PRO A 85 -14.46 7.22 10.65
N LEU A 86 -13.80 6.11 10.95
CA LEU A 86 -14.38 4.77 10.87
C LEU A 86 -14.90 4.40 12.25
N PHE A 87 -16.13 3.89 12.31
CA PHE A 87 -16.76 3.50 13.57
C PHE A 87 -16.70 1.99 13.79
N LEU A 88 -16.87 1.57 15.05
CA LEU A 88 -17.05 0.17 15.39
C LEU A 88 -18.13 -0.50 14.52
N ASP A 89 -17.87 -1.73 14.07
CA ASP A 89 -18.72 -2.55 13.20
C ASP A 89 -18.97 -1.98 11.80
N GLU A 90 -18.39 -0.84 11.44
CA GLU A 90 -18.50 -0.25 10.12
C GLU A 90 -17.71 -1.06 9.08
N GLU A 91 -18.30 -1.26 7.90
CA GLU A 91 -17.63 -1.86 6.75
C GLU A 91 -16.98 -0.81 5.86
N PHE A 92 -15.81 -1.14 5.33
CA PHE A 92 -15.04 -0.30 4.44
C PHE A 92 -14.18 -1.14 3.49
N THR A 93 -13.71 -0.52 2.43
CA THR A 93 -12.77 -1.10 1.47
C THR A 93 -11.43 -0.41 1.62
N ILE A 94 -10.36 -1.19 1.75
CA ILE A 94 -8.99 -0.73 1.68
C ILE A 94 -8.53 -0.94 0.25
N ARG A 95 -8.31 0.15 -0.47
CA ARG A 95 -7.72 0.12 -1.81
C ARG A 95 -6.24 0.44 -1.72
N ALA A 96 -5.38 -0.49 -2.11
CA ALA A 96 -3.94 -0.26 -2.25
C ALA A 96 -3.57 -0.21 -3.73
N SER A 97 -2.73 0.75 -4.10
CA SER A 97 -2.25 0.96 -5.45
C SER A 97 -0.72 1.03 -5.43
N LEU A 98 -0.04 0.12 -6.13
CA LEU A 98 1.41 0.22 -6.35
C LEU A 98 1.67 1.15 -7.52
N ILE A 99 2.52 2.14 -7.29
CA ILE A 99 2.82 3.19 -8.25
C ILE A 99 4.19 2.96 -8.86
N TRP A 100 4.25 3.04 -10.19
CA TRP A 100 5.49 2.84 -10.90
C TRP A 100 6.55 3.86 -10.48
N HIS A 101 7.77 3.38 -10.28
CA HIS A 101 8.95 4.21 -10.03
C HIS A 101 10.19 3.51 -10.58
N GLU A 102 11.19 4.27 -11.03
CA GLU A 102 12.43 3.72 -11.63
C GLU A 102 13.52 3.41 -10.60
N GLY A 103 13.66 4.23 -9.55
CA GLY A 103 14.61 3.99 -8.45
C GLY A 103 14.24 2.79 -7.57
N SER A 104 15.20 2.28 -6.78
CA SER A 104 15.10 1.10 -5.90
C SER A 104 14.17 1.33 -4.70
N ARG A 105 12.86 1.45 -4.96
CA ARG A 105 11.82 1.66 -3.95
C ARG A 105 10.45 1.15 -4.39
N LEU A 106 9.56 0.92 -3.42
CA LEU A 106 8.13 0.74 -3.65
C LEU A 106 7.39 1.99 -3.16
N ASN A 107 6.49 2.49 -4.01
CA ASN A 107 5.59 3.59 -3.71
C ASN A 107 4.16 3.06 -3.72
N THR A 108 3.51 2.99 -2.57
CA THR A 108 2.14 2.47 -2.47
C THR A 108 1.21 3.54 -1.94
N GLU A 109 0.10 3.78 -2.64
CA GLU A 109 -0.98 4.67 -2.22
C GLU A 109 -2.13 3.86 -1.64
N TYR A 110 -2.78 4.38 -0.60
CA TYR A 110 -3.91 3.74 0.05
C TYR A 110 -5.12 4.66 0.14
N HIS A 111 -6.31 4.09 -0.01
CA HIS A 111 -7.59 4.77 0.22
C HIS A 111 -8.53 3.86 1.03
N LEU A 112 -9.07 4.37 2.13
CA LEU A 112 -10.12 3.69 2.91
C LEU A 112 -11.46 4.29 2.54
N ILE A 113 -12.28 3.50 1.86
CA ILE A 113 -13.54 3.91 1.25
C ILE A 113 -14.68 3.29 2.05
N LYS A 114 -15.56 4.12 2.60
CA LYS A 114 -16.76 3.69 3.33
C LYS A 114 -17.78 3.10 2.37
N GLN A 115 -18.74 2.30 2.86
CA GLN A 115 -19.79 1.70 2.00
C GLN A 115 -20.58 2.72 1.17
N ASN A 116 -20.78 3.94 1.68
CA ASN A 116 -21.46 5.02 0.96
C ASN A 116 -20.58 5.70 -0.10
N GLY A 117 -19.37 5.22 -0.36
CA GLY A 117 -18.41 5.76 -1.32
C GLY A 117 -17.58 6.95 -0.81
N SER A 118 -17.82 7.44 0.40
CA SER A 118 -17.01 8.51 0.99
C SER A 118 -15.63 8.02 1.42
N LEU A 119 -14.65 8.91 1.37
CA LEU A 119 -13.27 8.62 1.74
C LEU A 119 -13.07 8.87 3.24
N ALA A 120 -12.72 7.83 3.99
CA ALA A 120 -12.38 7.94 5.41
C ALA A 120 -10.94 8.43 5.60
N SER A 121 -10.00 7.86 4.86
CA SER A 121 -8.58 8.19 4.94
C SER A 121 -7.90 7.91 3.60
N SER A 122 -6.83 8.66 3.31
CA SER A 122 -5.86 8.32 2.29
C SER A 122 -4.45 8.36 2.87
N ALA A 123 -3.55 7.56 2.32
CA ALA A 123 -2.19 7.45 2.82
C ALA A 123 -1.23 7.06 1.69
N TYR A 124 0.06 7.18 1.97
CA TYR A 124 1.09 6.51 1.19
C TYR A 124 2.18 5.92 2.07
N MET A 125 2.85 4.91 1.55
CA MET A 125 4.09 4.36 2.11
C MET A 125 5.18 4.33 1.05
N VAL A 126 6.41 4.56 1.50
CA VAL A 126 7.62 4.30 0.73
C VAL A 126 8.42 3.20 1.42
N GLN A 127 8.76 2.15 0.68
CA GLN A 127 9.68 1.11 1.14
C GLN A 127 10.97 1.18 0.33
N LEU A 128 12.10 1.10 1.03
CA LEU A 128 13.43 0.90 0.44
C LEU A 128 13.87 -0.53 0.70
N PHE A 129 14.85 -0.99 -0.06
CA PHE A 129 15.37 -2.35 0.06
C PHE A 129 16.69 -2.37 0.84
N SER A 130 16.89 -3.40 1.66
CA SER A 130 18.15 -3.64 2.38
C SER A 130 18.51 -5.13 2.38
N ASP A 131 19.80 -5.43 2.45
CA ASP A 131 20.28 -6.81 2.57
C ASP A 131 19.85 -7.39 3.93
N HIS A 132 19.30 -8.61 3.95
CA HIS A 132 18.77 -9.18 5.18
C HIS A 132 19.83 -9.51 6.24
N ARG A 133 21.10 -9.68 5.86
CA ARG A 133 22.22 -10.02 6.75
C ARG A 133 22.94 -8.77 7.24
N THR A 134 23.29 -7.86 6.33
CA THR A 134 24.10 -6.68 6.66
C THR A 134 23.24 -5.48 7.05
N GLY A 135 21.99 -5.42 6.59
CA GLY A 135 21.12 -4.25 6.73
C GLY A 135 21.48 -3.08 5.81
N GLU A 136 22.46 -3.25 4.92
CA GLU A 136 22.87 -2.21 3.98
C GLU A 136 21.80 -1.95 2.93
N ALA A 137 21.57 -0.67 2.62
CA ALA A 137 20.58 -0.26 1.65
C ALA A 137 21.01 -0.59 0.21
N TYR A 138 20.05 -1.05 -0.60
CA TYR A 138 20.26 -1.30 -2.02
C TYR A 138 20.24 0.00 -2.82
N MET A 139 21.40 0.42 -3.32
CA MET A 139 21.51 1.53 -4.27
C MET A 139 20.98 1.19 -5.67
N VAL A 140 21.06 -0.09 -6.03
CA VAL A 140 20.52 -0.65 -7.27
C VAL A 140 19.38 -1.59 -6.91
N SER A 141 18.31 -1.59 -7.72
CA SER A 141 17.16 -2.46 -7.50
C SER A 141 17.57 -3.94 -7.34
N PRO A 142 17.04 -4.66 -6.35
CA PRO A 142 17.24 -6.10 -6.28
C PRO A 142 16.57 -6.80 -7.47
N GLU A 143 17.10 -7.95 -7.89
CA GLU A 143 16.56 -8.74 -9.03
C GLU A 143 15.08 -9.10 -8.84
N LEU A 144 14.65 -9.27 -7.59
CA LEU A 144 13.25 -9.48 -7.23
C LEU A 144 12.34 -8.33 -7.76
N LEU A 145 12.75 -7.08 -7.57
CA LEU A 145 12.03 -5.91 -8.05
C LEU A 145 12.09 -5.80 -9.58
N GLU A 146 13.26 -6.06 -10.18
CA GLU A 146 13.43 -5.99 -11.63
C GLU A 146 12.59 -7.05 -12.36
N ARG A 147 12.47 -8.25 -11.79
CA ARG A 147 11.54 -9.28 -12.29
C ARG A 147 10.09 -8.82 -12.22
N CYS A 148 9.65 -8.23 -11.10
CA CYS A 148 8.32 -7.66 -10.97
C CYS A 148 8.08 -6.57 -12.03
N ARG A 149 9.03 -5.66 -12.23
CA ARG A 149 8.95 -4.57 -13.22
C ARG A 149 8.82 -5.05 -14.65
N ARG A 150 9.56 -6.11 -15.02
CA ARG A 150 9.45 -6.72 -16.35
C ARG A 150 8.04 -7.27 -16.60
N ARG A 151 7.50 -8.04 -15.64
CA ARG A 151 6.14 -8.58 -15.71
C ARG A 151 5.08 -7.48 -15.76
N TRP A 152 5.26 -6.42 -14.97
CA TRP A 152 4.36 -5.27 -14.96
C TRP A 152 4.33 -4.56 -16.32
N LYS A 153 5.49 -4.24 -16.90
CA LYS A 153 5.58 -3.65 -18.24
C LYS A 153 5.01 -4.54 -19.35
N ALA A 154 5.13 -5.85 -19.19
CA ALA A 154 4.55 -6.82 -20.12
C ALA A 154 3.02 -6.97 -19.98
N GLY A 155 2.40 -6.33 -18.97
CA GLY A 155 0.96 -6.43 -18.73
C GLY A 155 0.53 -7.75 -18.07
N GLU A 156 1.48 -8.52 -17.52
CA GLU A 156 1.22 -9.84 -16.93
C GLU A 156 0.68 -9.77 -15.49
N ILE A 157 0.65 -8.58 -14.89
CA ILE A 157 0.08 -8.33 -13.56
C ILE A 157 -1.25 -7.62 -13.76
N HIS A 158 -2.35 -8.38 -13.73
CA HIS A 158 -3.68 -7.82 -13.95
C HIS A 158 -4.26 -7.19 -12.69
N THR A 159 -4.79 -5.98 -12.84
CA THR A 159 -5.68 -5.34 -11.87
C THR A 159 -7.05 -5.99 -12.00
N GLN A 160 -7.47 -6.81 -11.03
CA GLN A 160 -8.89 -7.21 -10.97
C GLN A 160 -9.71 -6.00 -10.52
N ALA A 161 -10.76 -5.69 -11.29
CA ALA A 161 -11.78 -4.71 -10.96
C ALA A 161 -12.69 -5.18 -9.83
#